data_AF-A0A7S0SP17-F1
#
_entry.id   AF-A0A7S0SP17-F1
#
_cell.length_a   1.000
_cell.length_b   1.000
_cell.length_c   1.000
_cell.angle_alpha   90.00
_cell.angle_beta   90.00
_cell.angle_gamma   90.00
#
_symmetry.space_group_name_H-M   'P 1'
#
loop_
_entity.id
_entity.type
_entity.pdbx_description
1 polymer ?
#
loop_
_entity_poly.entity_id
_entity_poly.type
_entity_poly.pdbx_seq_one_letter_code
_entity_poly.pdbx_strand_id
1 'polypeptide(L)'
;HSQFPREGVSSFGRTGLGVTGSNRVSIVKVGASLQEPPSETSDAGTAAMDTWNEDDIDSIQFAAADEAAIGNKAGAGATMAAPDWLTQLNRLWGGNSAIPVADAKMDDITGLLGGGLFVPLFKWMSEAGPVYLLPTGPITSYVVISDPDCIKQVLFNYGNKYIKGTIAEAGEFLFGLGVALQENEAWKIRRKAVAPSLHRKYVEAMVDRCFGPCAERMVDQVLAQAQTGGGRKERLNMESKFSQAALDIIGISVFNYDFKALTSAAPVIQATYTALKEVETRSMDLLPTWRLPSQFLRAVSPRQRNAQDAVTVIQEVTSRLVADCKRMVEEEEAVGGAEVWARDYLNDSNPSVLRYLIAAREEVSSTQLRDDLLSLLVAGHETTASVLTWGTYELLKPENIEQLRLLRAELDEVLGDKPFPSYADMQRLPYLERCFHESMRLYPQPPVYTRRSVVED
;
A
#
# COMPACT_ATOMS: atom_id res chain seq x y z
N HIS A 1 -38.04 40.21 16.85
CA HIS A 1 -39.27 39.86 17.58
C HIS A 1 -39.13 38.43 18.12
N SER A 2 -39.49 38.24 19.40
CA SER A 2 -39.63 36.99 20.20
C SER A 2 -38.39 36.08 20.33
N GLN A 3 -37.63 35.97 21.44
CA GLN A 3 -37.88 35.70 22.88
C GLN A 3 -38.51 34.32 23.24
N PHE A 4 -37.64 33.40 23.71
CA PHE A 4 -37.68 32.56 24.96
C PHE A 4 -38.81 31.52 25.19
N PRO A 5 -38.77 30.59 26.20
CA PRO A 5 -37.69 30.23 27.18
C PRO A 5 -37.55 28.74 27.67
N ARG A 6 -36.47 28.48 28.47
CA ARG A 6 -36.31 27.70 29.78
C ARG A 6 -36.77 26.22 29.86
N GLU A 7 -36.37 25.33 30.78
CA GLU A 7 -35.57 25.16 32.03
C GLU A 7 -35.45 23.60 32.20
N GLY A 8 -34.42 22.96 32.77
CA GLY A 8 -34.13 22.79 34.21
C GLY A 8 -34.42 21.35 34.74
N VAL A 9 -33.76 20.96 35.85
CA VAL A 9 -33.96 19.78 36.76
C VAL A 9 -33.10 18.52 36.41
N SER A 10 -32.00 18.16 37.11
CA SER A 10 -31.79 17.59 38.49
C SER A 10 -32.39 16.17 38.65
N SER A 11 -31.92 15.18 39.43
CA SER A 11 -30.79 14.84 40.29
C SER A 11 -30.90 13.32 40.60
N PHE A 12 -30.10 12.77 41.54
CA PHE A 12 -30.02 11.38 42.06
C PHE A 12 -29.07 10.43 41.29
N GLY A 13 -28.10 9.74 41.90
CA GLY A 13 -27.75 9.49 43.30
C GLY A 13 -27.30 8.03 43.47
N ARG A 14 -26.42 7.77 44.47
CA ARG A 14 -25.95 6.47 45.04
C ARG A 14 -24.61 5.93 44.52
N THR A 15 -23.53 6.04 45.31
CA THR A 15 -23.00 5.07 46.31
C THR A 15 -22.65 3.72 45.66
N GLY A 16 -21.43 3.19 45.67
CA GLY A 16 -20.44 3.11 46.75
C GLY A 16 -20.16 1.62 47.02
N LEU A 17 -18.91 1.28 47.35
CA LEU A 17 -18.36 -0.04 47.74
C LEU A 17 -18.09 -1.02 46.58
N GLY A 18 -17.01 -1.79 46.55
CA GLY A 18 -15.97 -2.00 47.54
C GLY A 18 -15.01 -3.08 47.02
N VAL A 19 -13.72 -2.85 47.21
CA VAL A 19 -12.61 -3.77 46.93
C VAL A 19 -12.52 -4.80 48.05
N THR A 20 -12.34 -6.08 47.71
CA THR A 20 -11.55 -7.15 48.38
C THR A 20 -11.83 -8.45 47.60
N GLY A 21 -10.93 -9.41 47.37
CA GLY A 21 -9.57 -9.64 47.81
C GLY A 21 -8.97 -10.87 47.09
N SER A 22 -7.67 -10.99 47.25
CA SER A 22 -6.70 -12.02 46.83
C SER A 22 -7.15 -13.50 46.87
N ASN A 23 -6.71 -14.33 45.90
CA ASN A 23 -5.62 -15.32 46.11
C ASN A 23 -5.41 -16.36 44.97
N ARG A 24 -4.12 -16.67 44.79
CA ARG A 24 -3.47 -17.96 44.41
C ARG A 24 -3.40 -18.39 42.94
N VAL A 25 -2.21 -18.12 42.39
CA VAL A 25 -1.57 -18.80 41.24
C VAL A 25 -1.00 -20.16 41.70
N SER A 26 -1.24 -21.20 40.90
CA SER A 26 -0.59 -22.51 41.04
C SER A 26 0.11 -22.85 39.71
N ILE A 27 1.43 -22.97 39.76
CA ILE A 27 2.31 -23.36 38.65
C ILE A 27 2.41 -24.89 38.68
N VAL A 28 2.05 -25.56 37.58
CA VAL A 28 2.33 -26.98 37.37
C VAL A 28 3.29 -27.12 36.19
N LYS A 29 4.45 -27.69 36.51
CA LYS A 29 5.54 -28.10 35.62
C LYS A 29 5.18 -29.50 35.10
N VAL A 30 5.18 -29.73 33.79
CA VAL A 30 5.26 -31.09 33.22
C VAL A 30 6.27 -31.07 32.08
N GLY A 31 7.23 -32.00 32.16
CA GLY A 31 8.39 -32.08 31.27
C GLY A 31 8.22 -33.07 30.11
N ALA A 32 9.01 -32.77 29.07
CA ALA A 32 9.74 -33.61 28.13
C ALA A 32 9.11 -34.89 27.55
N SER A 33 9.08 -34.94 26.21
CA SER A 33 9.55 -36.08 25.41
C SER A 33 9.75 -35.65 23.95
N LEU A 34 11.01 -35.66 23.49
CA LEU A 34 11.42 -35.50 22.09
C LEU A 34 11.31 -36.87 21.40
N GLN A 35 10.76 -36.90 20.18
CA GLN A 35 10.84 -38.04 19.27
C GLN A 35 11.34 -37.56 17.90
N GLU A 36 12.42 -38.18 17.44
CA GLU A 36 13.06 -37.96 16.14
C GLU A 36 12.20 -38.52 14.98
N PRO A 37 12.27 -37.95 13.76
CA PRO A 37 11.69 -38.55 12.56
C PRO A 37 12.70 -39.48 11.85
N PRO A 38 12.24 -40.54 11.15
CA PRO A 38 13.12 -41.46 10.44
C PRO A 38 13.54 -40.90 9.07
N SER A 39 14.68 -41.44 8.62
CA SER A 39 15.37 -41.19 7.36
C SER A 39 14.86 -42.09 6.24
N GLU A 40 14.75 -41.56 5.01
CA GLU A 40 14.76 -42.37 3.80
C GLU A 40 15.61 -41.71 2.70
N THR A 41 16.30 -42.58 1.97
CA THR A 41 17.40 -42.35 1.05
C THR A 41 16.97 -42.38 -0.42
N SER A 42 17.62 -41.53 -1.22
CA SER A 42 18.00 -41.63 -2.64
C SER A 42 17.12 -42.38 -3.64
N ASP A 43 16.82 -41.73 -4.77
CA ASP A 43 17.28 -42.24 -6.06
C ASP A 43 17.43 -41.13 -7.11
N ALA A 44 18.54 -41.22 -7.85
CA ALA A 44 18.91 -40.33 -8.94
C ALA A 44 18.44 -40.94 -10.27
N GLY A 45 17.59 -40.23 -11.00
CA GLY A 45 17.19 -40.54 -12.37
C GLY A 45 17.45 -39.34 -13.28
N THR A 46 18.33 -39.51 -14.25
CA THR A 46 18.62 -38.55 -15.32
C THR A 46 17.46 -38.54 -16.32
N ALA A 47 16.92 -37.37 -16.64
CA ALA A 47 15.97 -37.17 -17.74
C ALA A 47 16.23 -35.83 -18.45
N ALA A 48 15.92 -35.83 -19.74
CA ALA A 48 16.40 -34.95 -20.79
C ALA A 48 15.97 -33.47 -20.66
N MET A 49 16.69 -32.60 -21.37
CA MET A 49 16.31 -31.21 -21.63
C MET A 49 14.99 -31.17 -22.41
N ASP A 50 13.89 -30.88 -21.72
CA ASP A 50 12.62 -30.53 -22.35
C ASP A 50 12.55 -29.02 -22.58
N THR A 51 12.53 -28.64 -23.85
CA THR A 51 12.20 -27.29 -24.32
C THR A 51 10.74 -26.99 -24.03
N TRP A 52 10.50 -25.94 -23.24
CA TRP A 52 9.17 -25.43 -22.91
C TRP A 52 8.35 -25.08 -24.17
N ASN A 53 7.11 -25.58 -24.25
CA ASN A 53 6.12 -25.23 -25.28
C ASN A 53 4.90 -24.59 -24.61
N GLU A 54 4.47 -23.42 -25.09
CA GLU A 54 3.37 -22.62 -24.49
C GLU A 54 1.99 -23.31 -24.60
N ASP A 55 1.85 -24.34 -25.44
CA ASP A 55 0.59 -25.06 -25.67
C ASP A 55 0.25 -26.10 -24.58
N ASP A 56 1.16 -26.40 -23.63
CA ASP A 56 0.91 -27.41 -22.58
C ASP A 56 -0.05 -26.92 -21.47
N ILE A 57 -0.29 -25.61 -21.38
CA ILE A 57 -1.21 -25.01 -20.39
C ILE A 57 -2.66 -25.46 -20.63
N ASP A 58 -3.05 -25.66 -21.89
CA ASP A 58 -4.42 -26.06 -22.26
C ASP A 58 -4.69 -27.57 -22.06
N SER A 59 -3.66 -28.35 -21.70
CA SER A 59 -3.76 -29.81 -21.53
C SER A 59 -3.88 -30.28 -20.08
N ILE A 60 -3.93 -29.36 -19.12
CA ILE A 60 -4.12 -29.68 -17.70
C ILE A 60 -5.55 -30.19 -17.47
N GLN A 61 -5.71 -31.52 -17.51
CA GLN A 61 -6.94 -32.16 -17.05
C GLN A 61 -6.97 -32.16 -15.52
N PHE A 62 -7.77 -31.27 -14.93
CA PHE A 62 -8.13 -31.34 -13.53
C PHE A 62 -8.89 -32.66 -13.26
N ALA A 63 -8.40 -33.43 -12.30
CA ALA A 63 -9.05 -34.67 -11.87
C ALA A 63 -10.53 -34.39 -11.54
N ALA A 64 -11.42 -35.22 -12.08
CA ALA A 64 -12.85 -35.14 -11.83
C ALA A 64 -13.13 -35.21 -10.32
N ALA A 65 -13.99 -34.31 -9.85
CA ALA A 65 -14.41 -34.23 -8.46
C ALA A 65 -15.05 -35.55 -8.03
N ASP A 66 -14.40 -36.26 -7.11
CA ASP A 66 -15.07 -37.29 -6.33
C ASP A 66 -16.09 -36.61 -5.43
N GLU A 67 -17.35 -36.99 -5.61
CA GLU A 67 -18.45 -36.72 -4.71
C GLU A 67 -18.15 -37.35 -3.33
N ALA A 68 -17.56 -36.57 -2.44
CA ALA A 68 -17.61 -36.81 -1.01
C ALA A 68 -18.31 -35.64 -0.33
N ALA A 69 -19.63 -35.72 -0.31
CA ALA A 69 -20.50 -34.90 0.51
C ALA A 69 -20.04 -34.93 1.98
N ILE A 70 -19.64 -33.76 2.52
CA ILE A 70 -19.80 -33.47 3.94
C ILE A 70 -20.50 -32.11 4.05
N GLY A 71 -21.70 -32.05 3.51
CA GLY A 71 -22.71 -31.14 4.03
C GLY A 71 -23.27 -31.74 5.31
N ASN A 72 -22.91 -31.19 6.47
CA ASN A 72 -23.66 -31.45 7.69
C ASN A 72 -24.41 -30.19 8.12
N LYS A 73 -25.65 -30.08 7.64
CA LYS A 73 -26.69 -29.20 8.16
C LYS A 73 -27.35 -29.88 9.35
N ALA A 74 -26.80 -29.70 10.55
CA ALA A 74 -27.49 -29.94 11.80
C ALA A 74 -26.93 -29.01 12.88
N GLY A 75 -27.82 -28.27 13.53
CA GLY A 75 -27.49 -27.22 14.50
C GLY A 75 -26.85 -27.71 15.80
N ALA A 76 -26.22 -26.74 16.48
CA ALA A 76 -25.73 -26.77 17.85
C ALA A 76 -24.83 -27.96 18.23
N GLY A 77 -23.52 -27.80 18.02
CA GLY A 77 -22.47 -28.63 18.63
C GLY A 77 -21.26 -27.75 18.95
N ALA A 78 -20.88 -27.73 20.23
CA ALA A 78 -19.90 -26.83 20.82
C ALA A 78 -18.51 -26.91 20.16
N THR A 79 -17.91 -25.76 19.88
CA THR A 79 -16.48 -25.62 19.66
C THR A 79 -15.96 -24.49 20.53
N MET A 80 -15.25 -24.89 21.59
CA MET A 80 -14.54 -23.98 22.48
C MET A 80 -13.34 -23.36 21.74
N ALA A 81 -13.33 -22.04 21.60
CA ALA A 81 -12.17 -21.12 21.67
C ALA A 81 -12.32 -19.87 20.78
N ALA A 82 -13.32 -19.04 21.10
CA ALA A 82 -13.28 -17.58 21.05
C ALA A 82 -14.16 -17.09 22.22
N PRO A 83 -14.10 -15.83 22.69
CA PRO A 83 -15.20 -15.30 23.48
C PRO A 83 -16.44 -15.31 22.57
N ASP A 84 -17.26 -16.35 22.74
CA ASP A 84 -18.42 -16.71 21.93
C ASP A 84 -19.27 -15.51 21.49
N TRP A 85 -19.36 -14.49 22.33
CA TRP A 85 -20.23 -13.34 22.11
C TRP A 85 -19.90 -12.53 20.84
N LEU A 86 -18.64 -12.38 20.41
CA LEU A 86 -18.28 -11.52 19.25
C LEU A 86 -18.61 -12.19 17.91
N THR A 87 -18.25 -13.47 17.78
CA THR A 87 -18.60 -14.30 16.61
C THR A 87 -20.10 -14.61 16.58
N GLN A 88 -20.74 -14.81 17.75
CA GLN A 88 -22.19 -15.03 17.84
C GLN A 88 -23.00 -13.74 17.61
N LEU A 89 -22.52 -12.55 18.02
CA LEU A 89 -23.17 -11.27 17.70
C LEU A 89 -23.21 -11.02 16.20
N ASN A 90 -22.15 -11.39 15.47
CA ASN A 90 -22.12 -11.22 14.02
C ASN A 90 -22.90 -12.30 13.26
N ARG A 91 -23.03 -13.51 13.80
CA ARG A 91 -23.95 -14.53 13.24
C ARG A 91 -25.42 -14.13 13.33
N LEU A 92 -25.80 -13.24 14.26
CA LEU A 92 -27.14 -12.64 14.30
C LEU A 92 -27.40 -11.63 13.16
N TRP A 93 -26.35 -11.12 12.51
CA TRP A 93 -26.40 -10.17 11.40
C TRP A 93 -25.98 -10.81 10.06
N GLY A 94 -25.61 -12.09 10.07
CA GLY A 94 -25.24 -12.86 8.89
C GLY A 94 -26.44 -13.02 7.97
N GLY A 95 -26.40 -12.34 6.82
CA GLY A 95 -27.39 -12.53 5.76
C GLY A 95 -27.38 -13.94 5.19
N ASN A 96 -28.35 -14.25 4.32
CA ASN A 96 -28.48 -15.53 3.62
C ASN A 96 -27.43 -15.69 2.51
N SER A 97 -26.14 -15.66 2.86
CA SER A 97 -25.05 -15.90 1.90
C SER A 97 -24.53 -17.33 2.03
N ALA A 98 -24.14 -17.92 0.89
CA ALA A 98 -23.44 -19.20 0.83
C ALA A 98 -21.94 -19.08 1.17
N ILE A 99 -21.43 -17.85 1.38
CA ILE A 99 -20.02 -17.59 1.68
C ILE A 99 -19.65 -18.18 3.05
N PRO A 100 -18.62 -19.04 3.14
CA PRO A 100 -18.11 -19.56 4.41
C PRO A 100 -17.68 -18.44 5.36
N VAL A 101 -17.87 -18.62 6.67
CA VAL A 101 -17.43 -17.65 7.69
C VAL A 101 -16.13 -18.14 8.31
N ALA A 102 -15.08 -17.32 8.27
CA ALA A 102 -13.82 -17.63 8.91
C ALA A 102 -13.97 -17.68 10.44
N ASP A 103 -13.35 -18.69 11.06
CA ASP A 103 -13.28 -18.81 12.52
C ASP A 103 -12.05 -18.04 13.04
N ALA A 104 -12.25 -16.75 13.32
CA ALA A 104 -11.16 -15.87 13.77
C ALA A 104 -10.90 -16.02 15.28
N LYS A 105 -9.70 -16.50 15.64
CA LYS A 105 -9.26 -16.57 17.04
C LYS A 105 -8.64 -15.26 17.49
N MET A 106 -8.58 -15.02 18.80
CA MET A 106 -8.02 -13.77 19.35
C MET A 106 -6.57 -13.52 18.94
N ASP A 107 -5.75 -14.58 18.84
CA ASP A 107 -4.36 -14.46 18.37
C ASP A 107 -4.31 -13.98 16.90
N ASP A 108 -5.25 -14.45 16.06
CA ASP A 108 -5.36 -14.01 14.67
C ASP A 108 -5.78 -12.53 14.58
N ILE A 109 -6.67 -12.07 15.47
CA ILE A 109 -7.11 -10.66 15.58
C ILE A 109 -5.94 -9.75 15.99
N THR A 110 -5.08 -10.20 16.90
CA THR A 110 -3.87 -9.46 17.24
C THR A 110 -2.88 -9.39 16.06
N GLY A 111 -2.79 -10.43 15.24
CA GLY A 111 -2.03 -10.44 14.00
C GLY A 111 -2.59 -9.48 12.93
N LEU A 112 -3.93 -9.41 12.80
CA LEU A 112 -4.63 -8.43 11.96
C LEU A 112 -4.24 -6.99 12.33
N LEU A 113 -4.24 -6.65 13.63
CA LEU A 113 -3.97 -5.28 14.11
C LEU A 113 -2.47 -4.95 14.21
N GLY A 114 -1.60 -5.97 14.16
CA GLY A 114 -0.15 -5.86 14.39
C GLY A 114 0.72 -5.60 13.15
N GLY A 115 0.12 -5.36 11.98
CA GLY A 115 0.85 -5.08 10.73
C GLY A 115 1.24 -6.33 9.91
N GLY A 116 0.76 -7.51 10.31
CA GLY A 116 0.94 -8.77 9.59
C GLY A 116 -0.32 -9.26 8.90
N LEU A 117 -1.19 -8.36 8.42
CA LEU A 117 -2.55 -8.65 7.93
C LEU A 117 -2.63 -9.85 6.97
N PHE A 118 -1.70 -9.98 6.04
CA PHE A 118 -1.73 -11.03 5.03
C PHE A 118 -1.50 -12.44 5.61
N VAL A 119 -0.85 -12.57 6.77
CA VAL A 119 -0.56 -13.88 7.41
C VAL A 119 -1.84 -14.59 7.85
N PRO A 120 -2.71 -14.00 8.70
CA PRO A 120 -3.98 -14.63 9.06
C PRO A 120 -4.93 -14.73 7.85
N LEU A 121 -4.88 -13.79 6.89
CA LEU A 121 -5.69 -13.90 5.68
C LEU A 121 -5.31 -15.13 4.83
N PHE A 122 -4.02 -15.41 4.65
CA PHE A 122 -3.55 -16.58 3.91
C PHE A 122 -3.91 -17.90 4.63
N LYS A 123 -3.82 -17.91 5.96
CA LYS A 123 -4.28 -19.03 6.79
C LYS A 123 -5.77 -19.32 6.54
N TRP A 124 -6.63 -18.32 6.65
CA TRP A 124 -8.07 -18.51 6.44
C TRP A 124 -8.43 -18.82 4.99
N MET A 125 -7.69 -18.29 4.01
CA MET A 125 -7.84 -18.72 2.61
C MET A 125 -7.61 -20.24 2.47
N SER A 126 -6.60 -20.77 3.17
CA SER A 126 -6.29 -22.21 3.15
C SER A 126 -7.34 -23.06 3.88
N GLU A 127 -7.97 -22.52 4.94
CA GLU A 127 -8.94 -23.24 5.78
C GLU A 127 -10.39 -23.13 5.27
N ALA A 128 -10.82 -21.95 4.84
CA ALA A 128 -12.20 -21.62 4.46
C ALA A 128 -12.42 -21.57 2.94
N GLY A 129 -11.35 -21.63 2.15
CA GLY A 129 -11.37 -21.52 0.70
C GLY A 129 -11.10 -20.09 0.20
N PRO A 130 -11.11 -19.86 -1.12
CA PRO A 130 -10.64 -18.62 -1.73
C PRO A 130 -11.61 -17.44 -1.56
N VAL A 131 -12.83 -17.66 -1.07
CA VAL A 131 -13.79 -16.60 -0.76
C VAL A 131 -14.44 -16.90 0.59
N TYR A 132 -14.28 -15.99 1.55
CA TYR A 132 -14.83 -16.17 2.90
C TYR A 132 -15.20 -14.84 3.55
N LEU A 133 -16.12 -14.89 4.52
CA LEU A 133 -16.51 -13.76 5.35
C LEU A 133 -15.60 -13.70 6.59
N LEU A 134 -14.90 -12.59 6.76
CA LEU A 134 -14.13 -12.25 7.93
C LEU A 134 -14.93 -11.28 8.83
N PRO A 135 -15.47 -11.74 9.97
CA PRO A 135 -16.15 -10.88 10.92
C PRO A 135 -15.13 -10.08 11.73
N THR A 136 -15.05 -8.76 11.52
CA THR A 136 -14.11 -7.88 12.24
C THR A 136 -14.76 -7.06 13.35
N GLY A 137 -16.02 -7.35 13.71
CA GLY A 137 -16.74 -6.66 14.79
C GLY A 137 -18.15 -6.22 14.37
N PRO A 138 -18.84 -5.44 15.23
CA PRO A 138 -20.28 -5.17 15.06
C PRO A 138 -20.62 -4.16 13.96
N ILE A 139 -19.64 -3.39 13.47
CA ILE A 139 -19.86 -2.31 12.48
C ILE A 139 -19.31 -2.71 11.11
N THR A 140 -18.20 -3.45 11.06
CA THR A 140 -17.51 -3.82 9.82
C THR A 140 -17.30 -5.32 9.75
N SER A 141 -17.62 -5.88 8.58
CA SER A 141 -17.26 -7.24 8.17
C SER A 141 -16.72 -7.18 6.75
N TYR A 142 -15.77 -8.06 6.43
CA TYR A 142 -15.11 -8.08 5.12
C TYR A 142 -15.37 -9.42 4.44
N VAL A 143 -15.77 -9.39 3.17
CA VAL A 143 -15.62 -10.56 2.31
C VAL A 143 -14.20 -10.53 1.75
N VAL A 144 -13.40 -11.52 2.11
CA VAL A 144 -12.03 -11.68 1.61
C VAL A 144 -12.10 -12.54 0.35
N ILE A 145 -11.45 -12.06 -0.71
CA ILE A 145 -11.46 -12.68 -2.03
C ILE A 145 -10.01 -12.91 -2.45
N SER A 146 -9.68 -14.18 -2.69
CA SER A 146 -8.39 -14.66 -3.18
C SER A 146 -8.54 -15.49 -4.47
N ASP A 147 -9.75 -15.56 -5.02
CA ASP A 147 -10.04 -16.17 -6.31
C ASP A 147 -9.85 -15.16 -7.47
N PRO A 148 -9.04 -15.47 -8.50
CA PRO A 148 -8.78 -14.55 -9.63
C PRO A 148 -10.03 -14.13 -10.41
N ASP A 149 -11.01 -15.01 -10.59
CA ASP A 149 -12.23 -14.70 -11.35
C ASP A 149 -13.15 -13.77 -10.56
N CYS A 150 -13.31 -14.01 -9.26
CA CYS A 150 -14.02 -13.08 -8.37
C CYS A 150 -13.29 -11.73 -8.28
N ILE A 151 -11.96 -11.71 -8.17
CA ILE A 151 -11.17 -10.47 -8.17
C ILE A 151 -11.41 -9.70 -9.48
N LYS A 152 -11.38 -10.38 -10.62
CA LYS A 152 -11.67 -9.78 -11.92
C LYS A 152 -13.08 -9.18 -11.97
N GLN A 153 -14.10 -9.90 -11.50
CA GLN A 153 -15.48 -9.39 -11.41
C GLN A 153 -15.53 -8.10 -10.58
N VAL A 154 -14.92 -8.07 -9.40
CA VAL A 154 -14.95 -6.91 -8.50
C VAL A 154 -14.19 -5.72 -9.11
N LEU A 155 -13.00 -5.94 -9.66
CA LEU A 155 -12.14 -4.87 -10.17
C LEU A 155 -12.64 -4.30 -11.51
N PHE A 156 -13.17 -5.13 -12.41
CA PHE A 156 -13.68 -4.67 -13.72
C PHE A 156 -15.02 -3.94 -13.59
N ASN A 157 -15.81 -4.22 -12.54
CA ASN A 157 -17.06 -3.52 -12.26
C ASN A 157 -16.90 -2.30 -11.32
N TYR A 158 -15.66 -1.81 -11.15
CA TYR A 158 -15.37 -0.60 -10.38
C TYR A 158 -16.04 0.65 -11.00
N GLY A 159 -16.64 1.49 -10.15
CA GLY A 159 -17.36 2.70 -10.56
C GLY A 159 -18.78 2.44 -11.08
N ASN A 160 -19.20 1.18 -11.19
CA ASN A 160 -20.59 0.79 -11.47
C ASN A 160 -21.20 0.08 -10.26
N LYS A 161 -20.63 -1.08 -9.88
CA LYS A 161 -21.10 -1.89 -8.75
C LYS A 161 -20.26 -1.71 -7.49
N TYR A 162 -18.96 -1.45 -7.68
CA TYR A 162 -17.99 -1.38 -6.59
C TYR A 162 -17.33 -0.01 -6.48
N ILE A 163 -17.20 0.50 -5.26
CA ILE A 163 -16.45 1.71 -4.91
C ILE A 163 -15.26 1.35 -4.00
N LYS A 164 -14.37 2.30 -3.68
CA LYS A 164 -13.23 2.07 -2.77
C LYS A 164 -13.71 1.91 -1.32
N GLY A 165 -14.74 2.66 -0.93
CA GLY A 165 -15.38 2.51 0.38
C GLY A 165 -14.48 2.95 1.54
N THR A 166 -14.27 2.06 2.52
CA THR A 166 -13.67 2.43 3.82
C THR A 166 -12.28 3.05 3.70
N ILE A 167 -11.46 2.61 2.73
CA ILE A 167 -10.12 3.18 2.53
C ILE A 167 -10.17 4.64 2.04
N ALA A 168 -11.16 5.00 1.22
CA ALA A 168 -11.32 6.37 0.75
C ALA A 168 -11.77 7.29 1.90
N GLU A 169 -12.72 6.83 2.71
CA GLU A 169 -13.15 7.56 3.91
C GLU A 169 -12.00 7.71 4.94
N ALA A 170 -11.25 6.63 5.17
CA ALA A 170 -10.12 6.63 6.10
C ALA A 170 -8.96 7.49 5.60
N GLY A 171 -8.77 7.58 4.28
CA GLY A 171 -7.70 8.34 3.63
C GLY A 171 -7.98 9.83 3.45
N GLU A 172 -9.24 10.27 3.54
CA GLU A 172 -9.64 11.66 3.24
C GLU A 172 -8.85 12.69 4.06
N PHE A 173 -8.49 12.39 5.31
CA PHE A 173 -7.73 13.33 6.15
C PHE A 173 -6.32 13.61 5.62
N LEU A 174 -5.71 12.68 4.88
CA LEU A 174 -4.38 12.83 4.29
C LEU A 174 -4.50 13.40 2.88
N PHE A 175 -5.29 12.73 2.04
CA PHE A 175 -5.32 12.99 0.60
C PHE A 175 -6.31 14.06 0.17
N GLY A 176 -7.19 14.51 1.08
CA GLY A 176 -8.33 15.34 0.73
C GLY A 176 -9.16 14.69 -0.37
N LEU A 177 -9.50 15.48 -1.38
CA LEU A 177 -10.25 15.02 -2.54
C LEU A 177 -9.35 14.74 -3.74
N GLY A 178 -8.15 14.19 -3.53
CA GLY A 178 -7.21 13.89 -4.61
C GLY A 178 -7.64 12.73 -5.51
N VAL A 179 -7.10 12.69 -6.73
CA VAL A 179 -7.40 11.68 -7.77
C VAL A 179 -7.30 10.23 -7.29
N ALA A 180 -6.43 9.93 -6.31
CA ALA A 180 -6.29 8.57 -5.79
C ALA A 180 -7.47 8.15 -4.90
N LEU A 181 -8.21 9.08 -4.29
CA LEU A 181 -9.33 8.77 -3.40
C LEU A 181 -10.70 9.08 -3.99
N GLN A 182 -10.81 10.03 -4.91
CA GLN A 182 -12.11 10.32 -5.53
C GLN A 182 -12.72 9.09 -6.22
N GLU A 183 -14.04 9.11 -6.34
CA GLU A 183 -14.85 8.06 -6.94
C GLU A 183 -15.77 8.62 -8.04
N ASN A 184 -16.31 7.73 -8.88
CA ASN A 184 -17.34 8.04 -9.87
C ASN A 184 -16.95 9.19 -10.83
N GLU A 185 -17.88 10.11 -11.12
CA GLU A 185 -17.68 11.19 -12.08
C GLU A 185 -16.54 12.14 -11.70
N ALA A 186 -16.41 12.45 -10.41
CA ALA A 186 -15.37 13.35 -9.93
C ALA A 186 -13.97 12.75 -10.21
N TRP A 187 -13.80 11.44 -9.95
CA TRP A 187 -12.60 10.71 -10.34
C TRP A 187 -12.35 10.69 -11.85
N LYS A 188 -13.39 10.47 -12.67
CA LYS A 188 -13.24 10.45 -14.13
C LYS A 188 -12.70 11.79 -14.64
N ILE A 189 -13.22 12.90 -14.12
CA ILE A 189 -12.76 14.26 -14.46
C ILE A 189 -11.29 14.42 -14.08
N ARG A 190 -10.92 14.14 -12.82
CA ARG A 190 -9.53 14.32 -12.36
C ARG A 190 -8.56 13.38 -13.06
N ARG A 191 -8.93 12.11 -13.28
CA ARG A 191 -8.07 11.14 -13.99
C ARG A 191 -7.85 11.54 -15.43
N LYS A 192 -8.88 12.06 -16.11
CA LYS A 192 -8.76 12.54 -17.49
C LYS A 192 -7.82 13.74 -17.62
N ALA A 193 -7.76 14.58 -16.59
CA ALA A 193 -6.82 15.70 -16.49
C ALA A 193 -5.38 15.25 -16.23
N VAL A 194 -5.19 14.34 -15.26
CA VAL A 194 -3.87 13.96 -14.76
C VAL A 194 -3.18 12.92 -15.63
N ALA A 195 -3.88 11.88 -16.09
CA ALA A 195 -3.26 10.77 -16.82
C ALA A 195 -2.48 11.18 -18.09
N PRO A 196 -2.92 12.17 -18.89
CA PRO A 196 -2.16 12.64 -20.04
C PRO A 196 -0.77 13.19 -19.72
N SER A 197 -0.53 13.71 -18.50
CA SER A 197 0.79 14.23 -18.10
C SER A 197 1.89 13.16 -18.10
N LEU A 198 1.52 11.88 -18.02
CA LEU A 198 2.42 10.73 -17.98
C LEU A 198 2.65 10.14 -19.39
N HIS A 199 2.65 10.99 -20.42
CA HIS A 199 2.85 10.55 -21.80
C HIS A 199 4.29 10.10 -22.07
N ARG A 200 4.51 9.38 -23.18
CA ARG A 200 5.82 8.79 -23.53
C ARG A 200 7.00 9.76 -23.43
N LYS A 201 6.89 10.96 -24.03
CA LYS A 201 7.97 11.98 -23.97
C LYS A 201 8.33 12.39 -22.55
N TYR A 202 7.35 12.46 -21.64
CA TYR A 202 7.61 12.76 -20.22
C TYR A 202 8.38 11.61 -19.56
N VAL A 203 7.95 10.36 -19.78
CA VAL A 203 8.63 9.18 -19.22
C VAL A 203 10.07 9.08 -19.73
N GLU A 204 10.29 9.29 -21.03
CA GLU A 204 11.62 9.37 -21.65
C GLU A 204 12.51 10.41 -20.93
N ALA A 205 12.00 11.63 -20.77
CA ALA A 205 12.73 12.68 -20.07
C ALA A 205 12.99 12.34 -18.60
N MET A 206 12.07 11.64 -17.92
CA MET A 206 12.26 11.25 -16.51
C MET A 206 13.33 10.17 -16.35
N VAL A 207 13.42 9.19 -17.26
CA VAL A 207 14.48 8.19 -17.21
C VAL A 207 15.86 8.87 -17.29
N ASP A 208 16.04 9.74 -18.28
CA ASP A 208 17.33 10.34 -18.56
C ASP A 208 17.70 11.47 -17.57
N ARG A 209 16.72 12.31 -17.18
CA ARG A 209 16.97 13.53 -16.37
C ARG A 209 16.73 13.36 -14.88
N CYS A 210 16.03 12.31 -14.44
CA CYS A 210 15.62 12.12 -13.05
C CYS A 210 16.05 10.77 -12.47
N PHE A 211 15.61 9.65 -13.06
CA PHE A 211 15.75 8.32 -12.45
C PHE A 211 17.20 7.88 -12.37
N GLY A 212 17.93 7.95 -13.48
CA GLY A 212 19.36 7.63 -13.55
C GLY A 212 20.20 8.47 -12.57
N PRO A 213 20.15 9.81 -12.64
CA PRO A 213 20.88 10.68 -11.72
C PRO A 213 20.53 10.45 -10.24
N CYS A 214 19.27 10.19 -9.90
CA CYS A 214 18.90 9.89 -8.50
C CYS A 214 19.44 8.54 -8.04
N ALA A 215 19.43 7.53 -8.90
CA ALA A 215 20.02 6.22 -8.62
C ALA A 215 21.54 6.33 -8.44
N GLU A 216 22.23 7.07 -9.31
CA GLU A 216 23.67 7.33 -9.20
C GLU A 216 24.01 8.04 -7.88
N ARG A 217 23.28 9.11 -7.53
CA ARG A 217 23.45 9.80 -6.23
C ARG A 217 23.29 8.84 -5.03
N MET A 218 22.33 7.92 -5.09
CA MET A 218 22.16 6.91 -4.05
C MET A 218 23.35 5.95 -3.98
N VAL A 219 23.82 5.46 -5.13
CA VAL A 219 24.99 4.57 -5.23
C VAL A 219 26.24 5.26 -4.68
N ASP A 220 26.52 6.50 -5.06
CA ASP A 220 27.66 7.28 -4.57
C ASP A 220 27.66 7.38 -3.05
N GLN A 221 26.50 7.63 -2.44
CA GLN A 221 26.39 7.68 -0.99
C GLN A 221 26.63 6.33 -0.33
N VAL A 222 26.10 5.25 -0.90
CA VAL A 222 26.31 3.89 -0.40
C VAL A 222 27.79 3.54 -0.45
N LEU A 223 28.47 3.86 -1.56
CA LEU A 223 29.91 3.63 -1.74
C LEU A 223 30.74 4.49 -0.80
N ALA A 224 30.41 5.78 -0.64
CA ALA A 224 31.11 6.68 0.28
C ALA A 224 31.01 6.18 1.73
N GLN A 225 29.82 5.75 2.16
CA GLN A 225 29.62 5.16 3.49
C GLN A 225 30.47 3.89 3.66
N ALA A 226 30.45 2.99 2.67
CA ALA A 226 31.28 1.78 2.70
C ALA A 226 32.79 2.05 2.81
N GLN A 227 33.29 3.14 2.21
CA GLN A 227 34.70 3.52 2.27
C GLN A 227 35.10 4.14 3.62
N THR A 228 34.20 4.90 4.26
CA THR A 228 34.48 5.55 5.56
C THR A 228 34.63 4.58 6.74
N GLY A 229 34.16 3.33 6.60
CA GLY A 229 34.21 2.30 7.64
C GLY A 229 35.61 1.76 8.01
N GLY A 230 36.69 2.25 7.39
CA GLY A 230 38.07 1.87 7.75
C GLY A 230 38.35 0.37 7.64
N GLY A 231 37.70 -0.33 6.71
CA GLY A 231 37.81 -1.78 6.54
C GLY A 231 36.92 -2.63 7.47
N ARG A 232 36.13 -2.02 8.35
CA ARG A 232 35.07 -2.75 9.08
C ARG A 232 33.87 -2.99 8.16
N LYS A 233 33.31 -4.20 8.21
CA LYS A 233 32.04 -4.53 7.56
C LYS A 233 30.91 -3.79 8.27
N GLU A 234 30.50 -2.67 7.71
CA GLU A 234 29.31 -1.93 8.14
C GLU A 234 28.06 -2.50 7.47
N ARG A 235 26.95 -2.58 8.22
CA ARG A 235 25.65 -2.98 7.67
C ARG A 235 24.90 -1.74 7.25
N LEU A 236 24.53 -1.66 5.98
CA LEU A 236 23.75 -0.55 5.43
C LEU A 236 22.27 -0.95 5.34
N ASN A 237 21.38 -0.04 5.77
CA ASN A 237 19.95 -0.21 5.59
C ASN A 237 19.53 0.26 4.19
N MET A 238 19.41 -0.68 3.25
CA MET A 238 19.04 -0.38 1.87
C MET A 238 17.57 0.06 1.72
N GLU A 239 16.66 -0.41 2.57
CA GLU A 239 15.25 0.04 2.56
C GLU A 239 15.17 1.57 2.74
N SER A 240 15.92 2.10 3.72
CA SER A 240 16.00 3.54 3.94
C SER A 240 16.59 4.29 2.75
N LYS A 241 17.56 3.69 2.02
CA LYS A 241 18.18 4.32 0.85
C LYS A 241 17.24 4.32 -0.36
N PHE A 242 16.51 3.23 -0.58
CA PHE A 242 15.49 3.16 -1.63
C PHE A 242 14.32 4.10 -1.35
N SER A 243 13.85 4.22 -0.10
CA SER A 243 12.82 5.22 0.25
C SER A 243 13.30 6.64 0.00
N GLN A 244 14.54 7.00 0.38
CA GLN A 244 15.10 8.32 0.10
C GLN A 244 15.20 8.61 -1.40
N ALA A 245 15.74 7.67 -2.19
CA ALA A 245 15.87 7.82 -3.64
C ALA A 245 14.50 7.93 -4.32
N ALA A 246 13.52 7.11 -3.92
CA ALA A 246 12.17 7.17 -4.46
C ALA A 246 11.47 8.49 -4.13
N LEU A 247 11.71 9.08 -2.95
CA LEU A 247 11.19 10.40 -2.61
C LEU A 247 11.78 11.51 -3.48
N ASP A 248 13.10 11.49 -3.68
CA ASP A 248 13.76 12.47 -4.54
C ASP A 248 13.25 12.35 -5.99
N ILE A 249 13.11 11.12 -6.49
CA ILE A 249 12.56 10.83 -7.82
C ILE A 249 11.14 11.40 -7.96
N ILE A 250 10.21 11.03 -7.07
CA ILE A 250 8.81 11.49 -7.21
C ILE A 250 8.69 13.00 -6.98
N GLY A 251 9.54 13.59 -6.13
CA GLY A 251 9.61 15.04 -5.91
C GLY A 251 9.98 15.79 -7.18
N ILE A 252 11.04 15.34 -7.87
CA ILE A 252 11.50 15.94 -9.12
C ILE A 252 10.47 15.67 -10.22
N SER A 253 9.99 14.44 -10.36
CA SER A 253 9.07 14.05 -11.42
C SER A 253 7.70 14.74 -11.32
N VAL A 254 7.14 14.90 -10.11
CA VAL A 254 5.80 15.50 -9.93
C VAL A 254 5.88 17.01 -9.79
N PHE A 255 6.89 17.55 -9.10
CA PHE A 255 6.94 18.96 -8.70
C PHE A 255 8.15 19.74 -9.23
N ASN A 256 9.11 19.07 -9.89
CA ASN A 256 10.45 19.61 -10.17
C ASN A 256 11.14 20.10 -8.88
N TYR A 257 10.96 19.35 -7.80
CA TYR A 257 11.50 19.66 -6.47
C TYR A 257 12.40 18.55 -5.96
N ASP A 258 13.68 18.87 -5.74
CA ASP A 258 14.64 17.96 -5.13
C ASP A 258 14.52 18.04 -3.60
N PHE A 259 13.91 17.02 -2.98
CA PHE A 259 13.81 16.90 -1.52
C PHE A 259 15.18 16.72 -0.87
N LYS A 260 16.19 16.30 -1.64
CA LYS A 260 17.54 15.97 -1.16
C LYS A 260 17.50 14.97 -0.01
N ALA A 261 16.53 14.07 -0.04
CA ALA A 261 16.24 13.06 0.98
C ALA A 261 17.43 12.13 1.21
N LEU A 262 18.24 11.88 0.18
CA LEU A 262 19.48 11.12 0.31
C LEU A 262 20.50 11.84 1.20
N THR A 263 20.57 13.16 1.17
CA THR A 263 21.60 13.95 1.91
C THR A 263 21.12 14.52 3.23
N SER A 264 19.82 14.78 3.37
CA SER A 264 19.23 15.37 4.58
C SER A 264 17.96 14.62 4.96
N ALA A 265 17.74 14.43 6.25
CA ALA A 265 16.49 13.89 6.75
C ALA A 265 15.38 14.91 6.52
N ALA A 266 14.63 14.76 5.42
CA ALA A 266 13.53 15.66 5.12
C ALA A 266 12.36 15.37 6.10
N PRO A 267 11.90 16.36 6.89
CA PRO A 267 10.77 16.18 7.83
C PRO A 267 9.50 15.61 7.18
N VAL A 268 9.33 15.85 5.87
CA VAL A 268 8.24 15.33 5.04
C VAL A 268 8.22 13.80 4.94
N ILE A 269 9.38 13.12 5.02
CA ILE A 269 9.46 11.64 4.96
C ILE A 269 8.73 11.06 6.17
N GLN A 270 9.14 11.47 7.37
CA GLN A 270 8.56 11.00 8.63
C GLN A 270 7.09 11.39 8.75
N ALA A 271 6.71 12.58 8.27
CA ALA A 271 5.33 12.99 8.19
C ALA A 271 4.51 12.07 7.27
N THR A 272 5.04 11.73 6.09
CA THR A 272 4.36 10.85 5.12
C THR A 272 4.15 9.45 5.69
N TYR A 273 5.17 8.86 6.31
CA TYR A 273 5.02 7.57 7.03
C TYR A 273 3.99 7.63 8.14
N THR A 274 4.03 8.67 8.98
CA THR A 274 3.08 8.85 10.09
C THR A 274 1.64 8.94 9.58
N ALA A 275 1.42 9.70 8.51
CA ALA A 275 0.10 9.86 7.94
C ALA A 275 -0.40 8.57 7.25
N LEU A 276 0.44 7.89 6.47
CA LEU A 276 0.11 6.61 5.85
C LEU A 276 -0.24 5.53 6.89
N LYS A 277 0.54 5.43 7.97
CA LYS A 277 0.26 4.47 9.03
C LYS A 277 -1.07 4.74 9.71
N GLU A 278 -1.44 6.01 9.85
CA GLU A 278 -2.75 6.39 10.37
C GLU A 278 -3.89 6.00 9.41
N VAL A 279 -3.73 6.15 8.08
CA VAL A 279 -4.74 5.69 7.09
C VAL A 279 -4.98 4.18 7.22
N GLU A 280 -3.90 3.40 7.30
CA GLU A 280 -3.95 1.95 7.49
C GLU A 280 -4.70 1.60 8.78
N THR A 281 -4.32 2.24 9.89
CA THR A 281 -4.90 1.93 11.19
C THR A 281 -6.39 2.32 11.26
N ARG A 282 -6.79 3.47 10.69
CA ARG A 282 -8.21 3.88 10.59
C ARG A 282 -9.08 2.89 9.83
N SER A 283 -8.50 2.23 8.82
CA SER A 283 -9.20 1.23 8.01
C SER A 283 -9.50 -0.07 8.77
N MET A 284 -8.79 -0.30 9.87
CA MET A 284 -8.88 -1.50 10.71
C MET A 284 -9.47 -1.24 12.11
N ASP A 285 -9.74 0.02 12.45
CA ASP A 285 -10.33 0.38 13.75
C ASP A 285 -11.73 -0.26 13.89
N LEU A 286 -11.94 -1.05 14.96
CA LEU A 286 -13.20 -1.75 15.27
C LEU A 286 -14.40 -0.79 15.39
N LEU A 287 -14.13 0.41 15.89
CA LEU A 287 -15.06 1.52 15.98
C LEU A 287 -14.44 2.72 15.27
N PRO A 288 -15.15 3.39 14.35
CA PRO A 288 -14.61 4.51 13.58
C PRO A 288 -14.54 5.79 14.42
N THR A 289 -13.75 5.76 15.50
CA THR A 289 -13.57 6.90 16.43
C THR A 289 -12.97 8.11 15.75
N TRP A 290 -12.26 7.91 14.64
CA TRP A 290 -11.72 8.96 13.77
C TRP A 290 -12.80 9.83 13.10
N ARG A 291 -14.09 9.43 13.13
CA ARG A 291 -15.23 10.26 12.69
C ARG A 291 -15.65 11.31 13.71
N LEU A 292 -15.13 11.25 14.95
CA LEU A 292 -15.39 12.29 15.95
C LEU A 292 -14.73 13.62 15.55
N PRO A 293 -15.21 14.77 16.06
CA PRO A 293 -14.66 16.08 15.70
C PRO A 293 -13.15 16.14 15.85
N SER A 294 -12.46 16.60 14.81
CA SER A 294 -10.99 16.56 14.72
C SER A 294 -10.31 17.36 15.84
N GLN A 295 -10.93 18.45 16.31
CA GLN A 295 -10.41 19.28 17.41
C GLN A 295 -10.46 18.53 18.75
N PHE A 296 -11.53 17.77 18.98
CA PHE A 296 -11.67 16.92 20.16
C PHE A 296 -10.64 15.79 20.14
N LEU A 297 -10.52 15.09 19.01
CA LEU A 297 -9.54 14.01 18.84
C LEU A 297 -8.10 14.49 19.02
N ARG A 298 -7.74 15.66 18.48
CA ARG A 298 -6.42 16.28 18.66
C ARG A 298 -6.10 16.58 20.13
N ALA A 299 -7.11 17.01 20.90
CA ALA A 299 -6.94 17.32 22.30
C ALA A 299 -6.76 16.07 23.16
N VAL A 300 -7.54 15.02 22.89
CA VAL A 300 -7.63 13.83 23.75
C VAL A 300 -6.66 12.70 23.35
N SER A 301 -6.36 12.55 22.07
CA SER A 301 -5.55 11.43 21.54
C SER A 301 -4.20 11.91 21.00
N PRO A 302 -3.07 11.50 21.61
CA PRO A 302 -1.73 11.76 21.08
C PRO A 302 -1.52 11.22 19.66
N ARG A 303 -2.10 10.04 19.36
CA ARG A 303 -2.06 9.43 18.02
C ARG A 303 -2.67 10.37 16.97
N GLN A 304 -3.87 10.90 17.25
CA GLN A 304 -4.56 11.81 16.31
C GLN A 304 -3.86 13.16 16.20
N ARG A 305 -3.25 13.66 17.29
CA ARG A 305 -2.44 14.87 17.24
C ARG A 305 -1.24 14.72 16.30
N ASN A 306 -0.46 13.65 16.48
CA ASN A 306 0.71 13.37 15.64
C ASN A 306 0.33 13.21 14.17
N ALA A 307 -0.76 12.50 13.88
CA ALA A 307 -1.25 12.34 12.50
C ALA A 307 -1.66 13.68 11.86
N GLN A 308 -2.34 14.56 12.59
CA GLN A 308 -2.72 15.87 12.08
C GLN A 308 -1.51 16.80 11.88
N ASP A 309 -0.51 16.73 12.77
CA ASP A 309 0.74 17.50 12.63
C ASP A 309 1.52 17.05 11.39
N ALA A 310 1.60 15.74 11.17
CA ALA A 310 2.19 15.17 9.96
C ALA A 310 1.49 15.65 8.68
N VAL A 311 0.14 15.60 8.65
CA VAL A 311 -0.63 16.11 7.49
C VAL A 311 -0.37 17.60 7.26
N THR A 312 -0.26 18.39 8.33
CA THR A 312 0.02 19.84 8.22
C THR A 312 1.36 20.07 7.50
N VAL A 313 2.42 19.37 7.90
CA VAL A 313 3.75 19.47 7.26
C VAL A 313 3.67 19.13 5.77
N ILE A 314 2.97 18.05 5.43
CA ILE A 314 2.81 17.60 4.03
C ILE A 314 2.04 18.65 3.20
N GLN A 315 0.95 19.18 3.75
CA GLN A 315 0.11 20.18 3.08
C GLN A 315 0.85 21.50 2.89
N GLU A 316 1.64 21.96 3.86
CA GLU A 316 2.45 23.17 3.75
C GLU A 316 3.49 23.05 2.63
N VAL A 317 4.23 21.93 2.59
CA VAL A 317 5.22 21.67 1.54
C VAL A 317 4.55 21.64 0.16
N THR A 318 3.47 20.87 0.01
CA THR A 318 2.78 20.73 -1.28
C THR A 318 2.16 22.05 -1.74
N SER A 319 1.57 22.82 -0.82
CA SER A 319 0.98 24.13 -1.14
C SER A 319 2.03 25.14 -1.60
N ARG A 320 3.21 25.13 -0.97
CA ARG A 320 4.35 25.97 -1.40
C ARG A 320 4.80 25.62 -2.82
N LEU A 321 4.96 24.33 -3.13
CA LEU A 321 5.36 23.87 -4.47
C LEU A 321 4.36 24.29 -5.55
N VAL A 322 3.06 24.15 -5.27
CA VAL A 322 2.01 24.62 -6.18
C VAL A 322 2.09 26.14 -6.39
N ALA A 323 2.29 26.91 -5.32
CA ALA A 323 2.40 28.37 -5.42
C ALA A 323 3.63 28.82 -6.22
N ASP A 324 4.79 28.20 -5.98
CA ASP A 324 6.03 28.51 -6.69
C ASP A 324 5.91 28.20 -8.18
N CYS A 325 5.31 27.06 -8.56
CA CYS A 325 5.14 26.73 -9.96
C CYS A 325 4.13 27.63 -10.67
N LYS A 326 3.02 28.01 -10.02
CA LYS A 326 2.07 28.99 -10.57
C LYS A 326 2.76 30.32 -10.86
N ARG A 327 3.57 30.81 -9.92
CA ARG A 327 4.35 32.03 -10.10
C ARG A 327 5.32 31.92 -11.28
N MET A 328 6.02 30.81 -11.43
CA MET A 328 6.93 30.60 -12.59
C MET A 328 6.18 30.62 -13.93
N VAL A 329 4.99 29.99 -14.00
CA VAL A 329 4.18 30.00 -15.21
C VAL A 329 3.72 31.43 -15.54
N GLU A 330 3.21 32.16 -14.55
CA GLU A 330 2.79 33.56 -14.72
C GLU A 330 3.95 34.46 -15.18
N GLU A 331 5.15 34.28 -14.62
CA GLU A 331 6.36 35.02 -15.00
C GLU A 331 6.79 34.71 -16.45
N GLU A 332 6.77 33.45 -16.88
CA GLU A 332 7.10 33.06 -18.26
C GLU A 332 6.08 33.58 -19.27
N GLU A 333 4.79 33.57 -18.91
CA GLU A 333 3.72 34.13 -19.74
C GLU A 333 3.84 35.64 -19.89
N ALA A 334 4.22 36.35 -18.82
CA ALA A 334 4.44 37.80 -18.85
C ALA A 334 5.56 38.21 -19.83
N VAL A 335 6.51 37.32 -20.10
CA VAL A 335 7.62 37.55 -21.05
C VAL A 335 7.28 37.05 -22.46
N GLY A 336 6.07 36.55 -22.70
CA GLY A 336 5.60 36.08 -24.00
C GLY A 336 6.04 34.66 -24.36
N GLY A 337 6.51 33.88 -23.39
CA GLY A 337 6.95 32.49 -23.55
C GLY A 337 5.82 31.45 -23.50
N ALA A 338 4.57 31.86 -23.70
CA ALA A 338 3.41 30.96 -23.63
C ALA A 338 3.45 29.96 -24.80
N GLU A 339 4.05 28.80 -24.57
CA GLU A 339 4.02 27.68 -25.50
C GLU A 339 2.58 27.19 -25.71
N VAL A 340 2.25 26.85 -26.95
CA VAL A 340 0.94 26.26 -27.28
C VAL A 340 0.84 24.91 -26.59
N TRP A 341 -0.12 24.78 -25.67
CA TRP A 341 -0.35 23.52 -24.99
C TRP A 341 -0.78 22.44 -25.99
N ALA A 342 -0.14 21.27 -25.86
CA ALA A 342 -0.45 20.06 -26.59
C ALA A 342 -0.53 18.88 -25.61
N ARG A 343 -1.15 17.78 -26.02
CA ARG A 343 -1.31 16.59 -25.17
C ARG A 343 0.03 15.94 -24.77
N ASP A 344 1.07 16.16 -25.56
CA ASP A 344 2.44 15.70 -25.32
C ASP A 344 3.38 16.85 -24.91
N TYR A 345 2.81 17.92 -24.34
CA TYR A 345 3.54 19.08 -23.82
C TYR A 345 4.54 18.69 -22.75
N LEU A 346 5.78 19.11 -22.92
CA LEU A 346 6.82 18.96 -21.91
C LEU A 346 7.68 20.23 -21.90
N ASN A 347 7.75 20.90 -20.77
CA ASN A 347 8.65 22.05 -20.61
C ASN A 347 10.08 21.54 -20.40
N ASP A 348 11.03 22.02 -21.19
CA ASP A 348 12.41 21.54 -21.12
C ASP A 348 13.14 21.92 -19.83
N SER A 349 12.83 23.10 -19.27
CA SER A 349 13.45 23.60 -18.04
C SER A 349 12.78 23.06 -16.77
N ASN A 350 11.49 22.70 -16.86
CA ASN A 350 10.68 22.19 -15.76
C ASN A 350 9.80 21.02 -16.22
N PRO A 351 10.40 19.84 -16.48
CA PRO A 351 9.67 18.67 -16.93
C PRO A 351 8.96 17.99 -15.74
N SER A 352 7.83 18.53 -15.30
CA SER A 352 7.05 17.98 -14.18
C SER A 352 5.56 17.85 -14.47
N VAL A 353 4.89 16.95 -13.75
CA VAL A 353 3.43 16.79 -13.80
C VAL A 353 2.73 18.09 -13.40
N LEU A 354 3.20 18.76 -12.34
CA LEU A 354 2.66 20.04 -11.90
C LEU A 354 2.72 21.10 -13.02
N ARG A 355 3.86 21.21 -13.71
CA ARG A 355 4.01 22.14 -14.83
C ARG A 355 3.04 21.82 -15.98
N TYR A 356 2.90 20.54 -16.32
CA TYR A 356 1.94 20.08 -17.32
C TYR A 356 0.51 20.50 -16.95
N LEU A 357 0.09 20.27 -15.70
CA LEU A 357 -1.28 20.54 -15.24
C LEU A 357 -1.60 22.04 -15.22
N ILE A 358 -0.64 22.90 -14.86
CA ILE A 358 -0.85 24.35 -14.92
C ILE A 358 -0.90 24.81 -16.38
N ALA A 359 -0.02 24.31 -17.24
CA ALA A 359 0.00 24.66 -18.67
C ALA A 359 -1.28 24.21 -19.41
N ALA A 360 -1.93 23.14 -18.94
CA ALA A 360 -3.21 22.68 -19.49
C ALA A 360 -4.38 23.65 -19.25
N ARG A 361 -4.22 24.61 -18.32
CA ARG A 361 -5.21 25.66 -18.00
C ARG A 361 -6.61 25.14 -17.70
N GLU A 362 -6.71 23.94 -17.14
CA GLU A 362 -7.99 23.46 -16.65
C GLU A 362 -8.41 24.26 -15.41
N GLU A 363 -9.70 24.61 -15.32
CA GLU A 363 -10.26 25.27 -14.13
C GLU A 363 -10.22 24.33 -12.93
N VAL A 364 -9.12 24.38 -12.17
CA VAL A 364 -8.90 23.61 -10.96
C VAL A 364 -8.51 24.53 -9.80
N SER A 365 -9.15 24.35 -8.65
CA SER A 365 -8.77 25.09 -7.45
C SER A 365 -7.36 24.70 -6.99
N SER A 366 -6.63 25.63 -6.36
CA SER A 366 -5.31 25.32 -5.79
C SER A 366 -5.36 24.15 -4.81
N THR A 367 -6.45 24.02 -4.05
CA THR A 367 -6.69 22.91 -3.12
C THR A 367 -6.79 21.58 -3.86
N GLN A 368 -7.60 21.51 -4.91
CA GLN A 368 -7.79 20.27 -5.69
C GLN A 368 -6.48 19.87 -6.39
N LEU A 369 -5.74 20.83 -6.96
CA LEU A 369 -4.44 20.56 -7.57
C LEU A 369 -3.43 20.03 -6.55
N ARG A 370 -3.37 20.64 -5.36
CA ARG A 370 -2.53 20.16 -4.26
C ARG A 370 -2.90 18.72 -3.86
N ASP A 371 -4.18 18.42 -3.71
CA ASP A 371 -4.67 17.10 -3.30
C ASP A 371 -4.36 16.02 -4.36
N ASP A 372 -4.47 16.36 -5.65
CA ASP A 372 -4.08 15.47 -6.76
C ASP A 372 -2.57 15.17 -6.75
N LEU A 373 -1.73 16.19 -6.57
CA LEU A 373 -0.29 16.02 -6.55
C LEU A 373 0.19 15.27 -5.30
N LEU A 374 -0.43 15.53 -4.16
CA LEU A 374 -0.19 14.77 -2.93
C LEU A 374 -0.55 13.29 -3.12
N SER A 375 -1.64 13.01 -3.83
CA SER A 375 -2.00 11.64 -4.18
C SER A 375 -0.91 10.95 -5.00
N LEU A 376 -0.30 11.64 -5.96
CA LEU A 376 0.81 11.10 -6.77
C LEU A 376 2.09 10.90 -5.95
N LEU A 377 2.44 11.88 -5.11
CA LEU A 377 3.61 11.83 -4.22
C LEU A 377 3.60 10.55 -3.38
N VAL A 378 2.50 10.31 -2.68
CA VAL A 378 2.37 9.16 -1.78
C VAL A 378 2.25 7.86 -2.57
N ALA A 379 1.54 7.84 -3.70
CA ALA A 379 1.36 6.63 -4.51
C ALA A 379 2.66 6.15 -5.18
N GLY A 380 3.59 7.06 -5.53
CA GLY A 380 4.83 6.74 -6.23
C GLY A 380 6.07 6.58 -5.35
N HIS A 381 6.00 6.97 -4.08
CA HIS A 381 7.15 6.97 -3.17
C HIS A 381 7.39 5.59 -2.53
N GLU A 382 6.59 5.22 -1.54
CA GLU A 382 6.81 4.00 -0.73
C GLU A 382 6.61 2.70 -1.50
N THR A 383 5.74 2.71 -2.52
CA THR A 383 5.49 1.56 -3.40
C THR A 383 6.76 1.18 -4.16
N THR A 384 7.40 2.16 -4.81
CA THR A 384 8.65 1.97 -5.57
C THR A 384 9.79 1.55 -4.63
N ALA A 385 9.90 2.20 -3.47
CA ALA A 385 10.90 1.85 -2.46
C ALA A 385 10.76 0.40 -1.97
N SER A 386 9.53 -0.06 -1.75
CA SER A 386 9.23 -1.42 -1.31
C SER A 386 9.57 -2.46 -2.39
N VAL A 387 9.24 -2.19 -3.66
CA VAL A 387 9.62 -3.08 -4.78
C VAL A 387 11.14 -3.23 -4.89
N LEU A 388 11.89 -2.12 -4.78
CA LEU A 388 13.36 -2.16 -4.79
C LEU A 388 13.93 -2.91 -3.59
N THR A 389 13.34 -2.71 -2.41
CA THR A 389 13.75 -3.36 -1.17
C THR A 389 13.57 -4.87 -1.25
N TRP A 390 12.36 -5.34 -1.57
CA TRP A 390 12.07 -6.76 -1.64
C TRP A 390 12.76 -7.45 -2.81
N GLY A 391 12.83 -6.79 -3.98
CA GLY A 391 13.54 -7.33 -5.14
C GLY A 391 15.04 -7.51 -4.87
N THR A 392 15.67 -6.50 -4.24
CA THR A 392 17.08 -6.61 -3.83
C THR A 392 17.27 -7.67 -2.74
N TYR A 393 16.36 -7.75 -1.78
CA TYR A 393 16.38 -8.77 -0.73
C TYR A 393 16.34 -10.19 -1.32
N GLU A 394 15.41 -10.47 -2.24
CA GLU A 394 15.30 -11.77 -2.91
C GLU A 394 16.54 -12.08 -3.74
N LEU A 395 17.04 -11.14 -4.54
CA LEU A 395 18.23 -11.34 -5.38
C LEU A 395 19.51 -11.61 -4.58
N LEU A 396 19.60 -11.10 -3.35
CA LEU A 396 20.78 -11.27 -2.50
C LEU A 396 20.74 -12.54 -1.64
N LYS A 397 19.66 -13.33 -1.71
CA LYS A 397 19.60 -14.62 -1.02
C LYS A 397 20.60 -15.61 -1.64
N PRO A 398 21.31 -16.43 -0.82
CA PRO A 398 22.27 -17.41 -1.32
C PRO A 398 21.68 -18.37 -2.37
N GLU A 399 20.42 -18.78 -2.20
CA GLU A 399 19.70 -19.65 -3.11
C GLU A 399 19.43 -19.01 -4.49
N ASN A 400 19.46 -17.68 -4.60
CA ASN A 400 19.18 -16.93 -5.83
C ASN A 400 20.46 -16.37 -6.50
N ILE A 401 21.64 -16.90 -6.15
CA ILE A 401 22.93 -16.40 -6.65
C ILE A 401 23.07 -16.50 -8.17
N GLU A 402 22.48 -17.52 -8.79
CA GLU A 402 22.50 -17.70 -10.24
C GLU A 402 21.63 -16.63 -10.93
N GLN A 403 20.47 -16.30 -10.36
CA GLN A 403 19.60 -15.25 -10.86
C GLN A 403 20.30 -13.88 -10.77
N LEU A 404 21.04 -13.62 -9.69
CA LEU A 404 21.86 -12.42 -9.58
C LEU A 404 22.99 -12.40 -10.63
N ARG A 405 23.61 -13.55 -10.93
CA ARG A 405 24.64 -13.67 -11.97
C ARG A 405 24.07 -13.35 -13.36
N LEU A 406 22.90 -13.90 -13.69
CA LEU A 406 22.21 -13.65 -14.96
C LEU A 406 21.81 -12.18 -15.10
N LEU A 407 21.27 -11.57 -14.03
CA LEU A 407 20.94 -10.15 -14.03
C LEU A 407 22.17 -9.28 -14.29
N ARG A 408 23.28 -9.56 -13.60
CA ARG A 408 24.54 -8.82 -13.82
C ARG A 408 25.05 -8.97 -15.25
N ALA A 409 25.00 -10.17 -15.82
CA ALA A 409 25.41 -10.39 -17.20
C ALA A 409 24.58 -9.57 -18.20
N GLU A 410 23.25 -9.51 -18.02
CA GLU A 410 22.39 -8.66 -18.85
C GLU A 410 22.73 -7.17 -18.69
N LEU A 411 22.92 -6.71 -17.45
CA LEU A 411 23.28 -5.31 -17.17
C LEU A 411 24.65 -4.96 -17.79
N ASP A 412 25.65 -5.82 -17.65
CA ASP A 412 27.00 -5.63 -18.20
C ASP A 412 26.96 -5.59 -19.74
N GLU A 413 26.17 -6.44 -20.38
CA GLU A 413 26.01 -6.50 -21.84
C GLU A 413 25.33 -5.23 -22.40
N VAL A 414 24.28 -4.76 -21.72
CA VAL A 414 23.46 -3.66 -22.23
C VAL A 414 24.04 -2.30 -21.89
N LEU A 415 24.56 -2.13 -20.67
CA LEU A 415 25.02 -0.84 -20.14
C LEU A 415 26.52 -0.62 -20.36
N GLY A 416 27.33 -1.68 -20.34
CA GLY A 416 28.79 -1.54 -20.33
C GLY A 416 29.25 -0.61 -19.21
N ASP A 417 29.96 0.47 -19.58
CA ASP A 417 30.46 1.47 -18.63
C ASP A 417 29.46 2.60 -18.30
N LYS A 418 28.22 2.56 -18.81
CA LYS A 418 27.22 3.59 -18.51
C LYS A 418 26.84 3.52 -17.01
N PRO A 419 26.76 4.66 -16.30
CA PRO A 419 26.38 4.66 -14.88
C PRO A 419 24.91 4.27 -14.64
N PHE A 420 24.04 4.47 -15.63
CA PHE A 420 22.61 4.13 -15.60
C PHE A 420 22.02 3.98 -17.02
N PRO A 421 20.89 3.28 -17.19
CA PRO A 421 20.22 3.10 -18.50
C PRO A 421 19.59 4.39 -19.02
N SER A 422 19.62 4.58 -20.35
CA SER A 422 18.72 5.50 -21.05
C SER A 422 17.36 4.87 -21.30
N TYR A 423 16.35 5.65 -21.70
CA TYR A 423 15.03 5.09 -22.06
C TYR A 423 15.11 3.99 -23.14
N ALA A 424 16.00 4.14 -24.13
CA ALA A 424 16.17 3.16 -25.19
C ALA A 424 16.80 1.84 -24.69
N ASP A 425 17.63 1.90 -23.65
CA ASP A 425 18.26 0.72 -23.06
C ASP A 425 17.25 -0.14 -22.31
N MET A 426 16.18 0.44 -21.75
CA MET A 426 15.16 -0.27 -20.97
C MET A 426 14.47 -1.40 -21.76
N GLN A 427 14.31 -1.24 -23.08
CA GLN A 427 13.74 -2.29 -23.95
C GLN A 427 14.65 -3.51 -24.12
N ARG A 428 15.93 -3.37 -23.77
CA ARG A 428 16.95 -4.41 -23.87
C ARG A 428 17.24 -5.09 -22.54
N LEU A 429 16.47 -4.81 -21.49
CA LEU A 429 16.63 -5.37 -20.14
C LEU A 429 15.45 -6.29 -19.72
N PRO A 430 15.09 -7.30 -20.53
CA PRO A 430 13.94 -8.15 -20.24
C PRO A 430 14.10 -8.98 -18.96
N TYR A 431 15.32 -9.40 -18.61
CA TYR A 431 15.54 -10.18 -17.39
C TYR A 431 15.38 -9.30 -16.14
N LEU A 432 15.88 -8.05 -16.16
CA LEU A 432 15.59 -7.07 -15.12
C LEU A 432 14.08 -6.85 -14.94
N GLU A 433 13.32 -6.74 -16.05
CA GLU A 433 11.86 -6.63 -16.00
C GLU A 433 11.22 -7.87 -15.32
N ARG A 434 11.69 -9.08 -15.65
CA ARG A 434 11.23 -10.31 -14.98
C ARG A 434 11.55 -10.32 -13.49
N CYS A 435 12.73 -9.84 -13.07
CA CYS A 435 13.07 -9.70 -11.66
C CYS A 435 12.09 -8.78 -10.92
N PHE A 436 11.71 -7.65 -11.53
CA PHE A 436 10.69 -6.77 -10.95
C PHE A 436 9.31 -7.42 -10.90
N HIS A 437 8.88 -8.11 -11.97
CA HIS A 437 7.61 -8.83 -11.97
C HIS A 437 7.55 -9.91 -10.89
N GLU A 438 8.62 -10.69 -10.71
CA GLU A 438 8.66 -11.73 -9.68
C GLU A 438 8.70 -11.14 -8.27
N SER A 439 9.43 -10.04 -8.07
CA SER A 439 9.39 -9.30 -6.80
C SER A 439 7.98 -8.79 -6.49
N MET A 440 7.25 -8.25 -7.47
CA MET A 440 5.89 -7.75 -7.28
C MET A 440 4.87 -8.89 -7.10
N ARG A 441 5.13 -10.08 -7.67
CA ARG A 441 4.32 -11.28 -7.46
C ARG A 441 4.45 -11.79 -6.03
N LEU A 442 5.67 -11.84 -5.49
CA LEU A 442 5.95 -12.28 -4.12
C LEU A 442 5.57 -11.24 -3.07
N TYR A 443 5.82 -9.96 -3.38
CA TYR A 443 5.63 -8.82 -2.46
C TYR A 443 4.80 -7.71 -3.12
N PRO A 444 3.49 -7.93 -3.34
CA PRO A 444 2.60 -6.95 -3.96
C PRO A 444 2.43 -5.69 -3.09
N GLN A 445 2.37 -4.52 -3.76
CA GLN A 445 2.25 -3.22 -3.11
C GLN A 445 0.98 -2.49 -3.59
N PRO A 446 -0.10 -2.42 -2.80
CA PRO A 446 -0.30 -3.02 -1.48
C PRO A 446 -0.62 -4.53 -1.55
N PRO A 447 -0.54 -5.26 -0.40
CA PRO A 447 -0.89 -6.68 -0.34
C PRO A 447 -2.39 -6.97 -0.38
N VAL A 448 -3.24 -5.96 -0.15
CA VAL A 448 -4.70 -6.09 -0.13
C VAL A 448 -5.34 -4.89 -0.83
N TYR A 449 -6.34 -5.15 -1.66
CA TYR A 449 -7.22 -4.12 -2.22
C TYR A 449 -8.58 -4.16 -1.53
N THR A 450 -9.13 -3.00 -1.19
CA THR A 450 -10.46 -2.90 -0.57
C THR A 450 -11.48 -2.35 -1.55
N ARG A 451 -12.68 -2.91 -1.53
CA ARG A 451 -13.85 -2.43 -2.27
C ARG A 451 -15.09 -2.55 -1.42
N ARG A 452 -16.12 -1.78 -1.76
CA ARG A 452 -17.46 -1.88 -1.18
C ARG A 452 -18.48 -1.97 -2.31
N SER A 453 -19.34 -2.97 -2.27
CA SER A 453 -20.48 -3.03 -3.19
C SER A 453 -21.49 -1.95 -2.81
N VAL A 454 -22.02 -1.25 -3.82
CA VAL A 454 -23.10 -0.26 -3.64
C VAL A 454 -24.47 -0.80 -4.10
N VAL A 455 -24.47 -2.00 -4.68
CA VAL A 455 -25.66 -2.72 -5.14
C VAL A 455 -25.55 -4.20 -4.74
N GLU A 456 -26.64 -4.94 -4.86
CA GLU A 456 -26.60 -6.40 -4.75
C GLU A 456 -25.83 -6.98 -5.95
N ASP A 457 -24.90 -7.91 -5.70
CA ASP A 457 -24.08 -8.60 -6.69
C ASP A 457 -23.69 -10.00 -6.22
#